data_AF-A0A507D245-F1
#
_entry.id   AF-A0A507D245-F1
#
_cell.length_a   1.000
_cell.length_b   1.000
_cell.length_c   1.000
_cell.angle_alpha   90.00
_cell.angle_beta   90.00
_cell.angle_gamma   90.00
#
_symmetry.space_group_name_H-M   'P 1'
#
loop_
_entity.id
_entity.type
_entity.pdbx_description
1 polymer ?
#
loop_
_entity_poly.entity_id
_entity_poly.type
_entity_poly.pdbx_seq_one_letter_code
_entity_poly.pdbx_strand_id
1 'polypeptide(L)'
;MEEINEGFGEADVTLVIGANDTVNPIALEPDSVIAGMPVLQVWKSKQVIVMKRGMASGYADVPNPLFYNSNTRMLFGDAKATCDSLREKVEKAMSARK
;
A
#
# COMPACT_ATOMS: atom_id res chain seq x y z
N MET A 1 5.88 -14.62 -3.14
CA MET A 1 5.99 -13.21 -2.68
C MET A 1 7.26 -12.57 -3.24
N GLU A 2 8.38 -13.30 -3.27
CA GLU A 2 9.63 -12.80 -3.88
C GLU A 2 9.53 -12.60 -5.39
N GLU A 3 8.90 -13.51 -6.14
CA GLU A 3 8.80 -13.41 -7.60
C GLU A 3 8.15 -12.09 -8.09
N ILE A 4 7.12 -11.59 -7.39
CA ILE A 4 6.45 -10.33 -7.78
C ILE A 4 7.25 -9.08 -7.36
N ASN A 5 8.22 -9.22 -6.44
CA ASN A 5 8.99 -8.07 -5.96
C ASN A 5 9.87 -7.44 -7.06
N GLU A 6 10.25 -8.22 -8.07
CA GLU A 6 10.99 -7.72 -9.24
C GLU A 6 10.09 -6.83 -10.12
N GLY A 7 8.78 -7.10 -10.17
CA GLY A 7 7.83 -6.35 -11.00
C GLY A 7 7.41 -4.98 -10.44
N PHE A 8 7.60 -4.72 -9.15
CA PHE A 8 7.13 -3.45 -8.56
C PHE A 8 7.82 -2.22 -9.13
N GLY A 9 9.07 -2.32 -9.62
CA GLY A 9 9.78 -1.21 -10.25
C GLY A 9 9.16 -0.74 -11.57
N GLU A 10 8.41 -1.61 -12.25
CA GLU A 10 7.74 -1.29 -13.51
C GLU A 10 6.33 -0.73 -13.28
N ALA A 11 5.73 -0.99 -12.11
CA ALA A 11 4.39 -0.54 -11.78
C ALA A 11 4.34 0.98 -11.58
N ASP A 12 3.48 1.65 -12.36
CA ASP A 12 3.22 3.09 -12.21
C ASP A 12 2.53 3.40 -10.87
N VAL A 13 1.58 2.56 -10.46
CA VAL A 13 0.81 2.73 -9.23
C VAL A 13 0.58 1.37 -8.57
N THR A 14 0.89 1.28 -7.28
CA THR A 14 0.53 0.13 -6.43
C THR A 14 -0.55 0.54 -5.41
N LEU A 15 -1.67 -0.17 -5.40
CA LEU A 15 -2.75 0.01 -4.42
C LEU A 15 -2.58 -1.00 -3.28
N VAL A 16 -2.36 -0.51 -2.06
CA VAL A 16 -2.26 -1.31 -0.85
C VAL A 16 -3.57 -1.21 -0.08
N ILE A 17 -4.39 -2.26 -0.09
CA ILE A 17 -5.73 -2.26 0.51
C ILE A 17 -5.69 -3.01 1.84
N GLY A 18 -5.80 -2.29 2.96
CA GLY A 18 -5.90 -2.88 4.30
C GLY A 18 -4.65 -3.59 4.82
N ALA A 19 -3.58 -3.71 4.03
CA ALA A 19 -2.32 -4.29 4.47
C ALA A 19 -1.45 -3.27 5.22
N ASN A 20 -0.69 -3.77 6.21
CA ASN A 20 0.27 -2.98 6.97
C ASN A 20 1.60 -3.73 7.11
N ASP A 21 1.64 -4.78 7.93
CA ASP A 21 2.90 -5.46 8.26
C ASP A 21 3.53 -6.15 7.05
N THR A 22 2.72 -6.74 6.16
CA THR A 22 3.18 -7.42 4.93
C THR A 22 3.76 -6.50 3.86
N VAL A 23 3.68 -5.18 4.05
CA VAL A 23 4.28 -4.16 3.18
C VAL A 23 5.23 -3.24 3.95
N ASN A 24 5.62 -3.62 5.18
CA ASN A 24 6.40 -2.76 6.06
C ASN A 24 7.91 -2.89 5.78
N PRO A 25 8.62 -1.82 5.37
CA PRO A 25 10.06 -1.87 5.06
C PRO A 25 10.92 -2.31 6.23
N ILE A 26 10.49 -2.09 7.48
CA ILE A 26 11.29 -2.46 8.66
C ILE A 26 11.52 -3.96 8.78
N ALA A 27 10.80 -4.81 8.03
CA ALA A 27 11.10 -6.24 7.98
C ALA A 27 12.49 -6.55 7.41
N LEU A 28 13.11 -5.58 6.71
CA LEU A 28 14.48 -5.68 6.20
C LEU A 28 15.54 -5.17 7.19
N GLU A 29 15.15 -4.51 8.27
CA GLU A 29 16.07 -4.00 9.29
C GLU A 29 16.37 -5.13 10.31
N PRO A 30 17.65 -5.45 10.58
CA PRO A 30 18.01 -6.60 11.44
C PRO A 30 17.52 -6.50 12.90
N ASP A 31 17.29 -5.29 13.41
CA ASP A 31 16.88 -5.00 14.79
C ASP A 31 15.37 -4.82 14.95
N SER A 32 14.60 -4.98 13.87
CA SER A 32 13.15 -4.87 13.87
C SER A 32 12.45 -6.10 14.46
N VAL A 33 11.30 -5.86 15.11
CA VAL A 33 10.41 -6.92 15.65
C VAL A 33 9.91 -7.88 14.56
N ILE A 34 9.85 -7.42 13.30
CA ILE A 34 9.42 -8.21 12.15
C ILE A 34 10.57 -8.53 11.18
N ALA A 35 11.82 -8.46 11.65
CA ALA A 35 13.00 -8.77 10.84
C ALA A 35 12.91 -10.16 10.20
N GLY A 36 13.20 -10.25 8.90
CA GLY A 36 13.19 -11.50 8.13
C GLY A 36 11.79 -11.98 7.71
N MET A 37 10.73 -11.28 8.08
CA MET A 37 9.39 -11.58 7.56
C MET A 37 9.34 -11.29 6.05
N PRO A 38 8.81 -12.21 5.21
CA PRO A 38 8.63 -11.93 3.80
C PRO A 38 7.62 -10.80 3.61
N VAL A 39 8.04 -9.75 2.90
CA VAL A 39 7.22 -8.55 2.62
C VAL A 39 7.17 -8.24 1.13
N LEU A 40 6.11 -7.56 0.70
CA LEU A 40 5.98 -7.00 -0.64
C LEU A 40 6.67 -5.64 -0.65
N GLN A 41 7.67 -5.49 -1.52
CA GLN A 41 8.49 -4.29 -1.63
C GLN A 41 7.79 -3.22 -2.47
N VAL A 42 6.54 -2.89 -2.10
CA VAL A 42 5.65 -1.98 -2.83
C VAL A 42 6.24 -0.58 -3.00
N TRP A 43 7.15 -0.17 -2.11
CA TRP A 43 7.86 1.12 -2.18
C TRP A 43 8.74 1.27 -3.42
N LYS A 44 9.03 0.16 -4.14
CA LYS A 44 9.74 0.19 -5.42
C LYS A 44 8.90 0.76 -6.58
N SER A 45 7.58 0.84 -6.43
CA SER A 45 6.69 1.40 -7.46
C SER A 45 6.82 2.91 -7.62
N LYS A 46 6.46 3.44 -8.80
CA LYS A 46 6.55 4.88 -9.05
C LYS A 46 5.65 5.66 -8.10
N GLN A 47 4.45 5.15 -7.79
CA GLN A 47 3.55 5.67 -6.76
C GLN A 47 2.92 4.52 -5.95
N VAL A 48 2.67 4.77 -4.67
CA VAL A 48 1.97 3.84 -3.77
C VAL A 48 0.78 4.56 -3.14
N ILE A 49 -0.40 3.94 -3.16
CA ILE A 49 -1.58 4.44 -2.44
C ILE A 49 -1.94 3.42 -1.37
N VAL A 50 -1.86 3.82 -0.11
CA VAL A 50 -2.25 2.99 1.03
C VAL A 50 -3.65 3.35 1.48
N MET A 51 -4.55 2.36 1.45
CA MET A 51 -5.96 2.47 1.78
C MET A 51 -6.24 1.83 3.14
N LYS A 52 -6.49 2.66 4.16
CA LYS A 52 -6.77 2.20 5.54
C LYS A 52 -7.54 3.25 6.34
N ARG A 53 -8.08 2.89 7.51
CA ARG A 53 -8.96 3.78 8.29
C ARG A 53 -8.28 4.99 8.94
N GLY A 54 -6.97 4.94 9.18
CA GLY A 54 -6.19 5.98 9.88
C GLY A 54 -4.71 5.60 9.95
N MET A 55 -3.92 6.17 10.87
CA MET A 55 -2.48 5.88 11.00
C MET A 55 -2.12 4.73 11.95
N ALA A 56 -3.11 4.01 12.49
CA ALA A 56 -2.89 2.89 13.42
C ALA A 56 -1.92 1.81 12.89
N SER A 57 -1.16 1.22 13.80
CA SER A 57 -0.25 0.09 13.54
C SER A 57 -0.98 -1.17 13.06
N GLY A 58 -0.21 -2.17 12.62
CA GLY A 58 -0.71 -3.48 12.22
C GLY A 58 -0.82 -4.43 13.41
N TYR A 59 -0.74 -5.73 13.13
CA TYR A 59 -0.74 -6.76 14.16
C TYR A 59 0.55 -6.74 14.98
N ALA A 60 1.69 -6.48 14.33
CA ALA A 60 2.99 -6.40 14.99
C ALA A 60 3.17 -5.15 15.88
N ASP A 61 2.18 -4.25 15.90
CA ASP A 61 2.17 -3.01 16.68
C ASP A 61 3.41 -2.10 16.52
N VAL A 62 3.94 -2.07 15.31
CA VAL A 62 5.13 -1.29 14.94
C VAL A 62 4.80 -0.18 13.94
N PRO A 63 5.52 0.95 13.96
CA PRO A 63 5.40 1.97 12.92
C PRO A 63 5.73 1.42 11.54
N ASN A 64 5.10 1.96 10.50
CA ASN A 64 5.40 1.60 9.12
C ASN A 64 5.96 2.81 8.36
N PRO A 65 7.29 2.85 8.10
CA PRO A 65 7.95 3.93 7.37
C PRO A 65 7.38 4.17 5.96
N LEU A 66 6.79 3.14 5.33
CA LEU A 66 6.17 3.26 4.00
C LEU A 66 5.19 4.44 3.93
N PHE A 67 4.45 4.70 5.00
CA PHE A 67 3.41 5.74 5.05
C PHE A 67 3.98 7.16 4.91
N TYR A 68 5.28 7.33 5.12
CA TYR A 68 5.98 8.61 5.07
C TYR A 68 6.87 8.77 3.83
N ASN A 69 6.97 7.74 2.98
CA ASN A 69 7.75 7.83 1.74
C ASN A 69 7.16 8.90 0.81
N SER A 70 8.02 9.60 0.08
CA SER A 70 7.63 10.69 -0.81
C SER A 70 6.70 10.24 -1.96
N ASN A 71 6.85 9.00 -2.42
CA ASN A 71 6.02 8.35 -3.43
C ASN A 71 4.75 7.68 -2.86
N THR A 72 4.53 7.73 -1.55
CA THR A 72 3.34 7.17 -0.91
C THR A 72 2.28 8.25 -0.68
N ARG A 73 1.01 7.87 -0.88
CA ARG A 73 -0.17 8.66 -0.54
C ARG A 73 -1.10 7.82 0.33
N MET A 74 -1.70 8.45 1.33
CA MET A 74 -2.68 7.81 2.21
C MET A 74 -4.09 8.14 1.72
N LEU A 75 -4.91 7.12 1.52
CA LEU A 75 -6.35 7.26 1.26
C LEU A 75 -7.12 6.71 2.46
N PHE A 76 -7.57 7.62 3.32
CA PHE A 76 -8.25 7.21 4.55
C PHE A 76 -9.71 6.82 4.32
N GLY A 77 -10.11 5.69 4.90
CA GLY A 77 -11.50 5.24 4.90
C GLY A 77 -11.65 3.74 5.18
N ASP A 78 -12.90 3.30 5.27
CA ASP A 78 -13.23 1.87 5.22
C ASP A 78 -12.85 1.28 3.84
N ALA A 79 -12.32 0.06 3.84
CA ALA A 79 -11.80 -0.57 2.62
C ALA A 79 -12.90 -0.79 1.58
N LYS A 80 -14.08 -1.26 2.00
CA LYS A 80 -15.20 -1.50 1.08
C LYS A 80 -15.74 -0.17 0.54
N ALA A 81 -16.00 0.79 1.42
CA ALA A 81 -16.54 2.09 1.03
C ALA A 81 -15.62 2.84 0.05
N THR A 82 -14.31 2.81 0.28
CA THR A 82 -13.33 3.47 -0.60
C THR A 82 -13.20 2.76 -1.95
N CYS A 83 -13.18 1.42 -1.98
CA CYS A 83 -13.19 0.65 -3.23
C CYS A 83 -14.47 0.88 -4.05
N ASP A 84 -15.64 0.84 -3.41
CA ASP A 84 -16.93 1.10 -4.07
C ASP A 84 -16.96 2.52 -4.66
N SER A 85 -16.49 3.52 -3.91
CA SER A 85 -16.40 4.90 -4.40
C SER A 85 -15.41 5.06 -5.57
N LEU A 86 -14.27 4.37 -5.55
CA LEU A 86 -13.31 4.38 -6.66
C LEU A 86 -13.93 3.77 -7.92
N ARG A 87 -14.62 2.63 -7.81
CA ARG A 87 -15.33 1.99 -8.92
C ARG A 87 -16.31 2.97 -9.57
N GLU A 88 -17.20 3.56 -8.77
CA GLU A 88 -18.23 4.50 -9.26
C GLU A 88 -17.61 5.71 -9.98
N LYS A 89 -16.52 6.28 -9.43
CA LYS A 89 -15.82 7.40 -10.06
C LYS A 89 -15.18 7.02 -11.38
N VAL A 90 -14.59 5.83 -11.49
CA VAL A 90 -14.01 5.34 -12.74
C VAL A 90 -15.11 5.12 -13.78
N GLU A 91 -16.23 4.49 -13.43
CA GLU A 91 -17.36 4.26 -14.33
C GLU A 91 -17.94 5.58 -14.86
N LYS A 92 -18.10 6.58 -13.99
CA LYS A 92 -18.57 7.92 -14.37
C LYS A 92 -17.57 8.63 -15.28
N ALA A 93 -16.28 8.57 -14.97
CA ALA A 93 -15.22 9.18 -15.78
C ALA A 93 -15.13 8.54 -17.17
N MET A 94 -15.33 7.23 -17.28
CA MET A 94 -15.35 6.52 -18.56
C MET A 94 -16.60 6.84 -19.39
N SER A 95 -17.76 6.95 -18.73
CA SER A 95 -19.01 7.30 -19.42
C SER A 95 -19.02 8.74 -19.94
N ALA A 96 -18.39 9.68 -19.23
CA ALA A 96 -18.28 11.09 -19.65
C ALA A 96 -17.27 11.33 -20.79
N ARG A 97 -16.46 10.33 -21.14
CA ARG A 97 -15.50 10.37 -22.27
C ARG A 97 -16.08 9.83 -23.58
N LYS A 98 -17.29 9.26 -23.55
CA LYS A 98 -18.06 8.89 -24.74
C LYS A 98 -18.87 10.07 -25.21
#